data_AF-A0A3D5UV96-F1
#
_entry.id   AF-A0A3D5UV96-F1
#
_cell.length_a   1.000
_cell.length_b   1.000
_cell.length_c   1.000
_cell.angle_alpha   90.00
_cell.angle_beta   90.00
_cell.angle_gamma   90.00
#
_symmetry.space_group_name_H-M   'P 1'
#
loop_
_entity.id
_entity.type
_entity.pdbx_description
1 polymer ?
#
loop_
_entity_poly.entity_id
_entity_poly.type
_entity_poly.pdbx_seq_one_letter_code
_entity_poly.pdbx_strand_id
1 'polypeptide(L)'
;MDSPIRFLDRKPIELNRRQLVKGLAAGYIVALGGCVQNPALGRQQLLLVSDAQITQLSASAWDQLRKEQKVSSNTSLKRRLQKVGPP
;
A
#
# COMPACT_ATOMS: atom_id res chain seq x y z
N MET A 1 18.56 -26.49 -2.82
CA MET A 1 18.73 -25.36 -3.77
C MET A 1 18.79 -24.12 -2.90
N ASP A 2 19.98 -23.80 -2.43
CA ASP A 2 20.20 -22.79 -1.41
C ASP A 2 20.93 -21.62 -2.06
N SER A 3 20.20 -20.53 -2.26
CA SER A 3 20.80 -19.26 -2.63
C SER A 3 21.05 -18.47 -1.34
N PRO A 4 22.30 -18.30 -0.88
CA PRO A 4 22.58 -17.40 0.22
C PRO A 4 22.37 -15.97 -0.28
N ILE A 5 21.25 -15.37 0.08
CA ILE A 5 21.02 -13.95 -0.12
C ILE A 5 22.01 -13.18 0.76
N ARG A 6 23.11 -12.68 0.18
CA ARG A 6 24.10 -11.85 0.87
C ARG A 6 23.94 -10.39 0.46
N PHE A 7 23.13 -9.64 1.21
CA PHE A 7 22.96 -8.19 1.03
C PHE A 7 23.90 -7.40 1.94
N LEU A 8 25.23 -7.48 1.81
CA LEU A 8 26.13 -6.70 2.70
C LEU A 8 27.44 -6.30 2.02
N ASP A 9 27.37 -5.46 0.98
CA ASP A 9 28.58 -4.80 0.44
C ASP A 9 28.30 -3.43 -0.20
N ARG A 10 27.31 -2.69 0.31
CA ARG A 10 27.12 -1.28 -0.06
C ARG A 10 27.17 -0.39 1.17
N LYS A 11 27.91 0.70 1.05
CA LYS A 11 27.95 1.78 2.03
C LYS A 11 26.52 2.30 2.27
N PRO A 12 26.10 2.53 3.53
CA PRO A 12 24.79 3.09 3.83
C PRO A 12 24.56 4.39 3.03
N ILE A 13 23.38 4.52 2.44
CA ILE A 13 23.00 5.77 1.77
C ILE A 13 22.65 6.78 2.86
N GLU A 14 23.56 7.70 3.12
CA GLU A 14 23.34 8.82 4.05
C GLU A 14 22.46 9.88 3.37
N LEU A 15 21.21 10.01 3.82
CA LEU A 15 20.27 11.03 3.32
C LEU A 15 20.17 12.19 4.31
N ASN A 16 20.40 13.42 3.84
CA ASN A 16 20.12 14.61 4.65
C ASN A 16 18.61 14.86 4.75
N ARG A 17 18.12 15.50 5.82
CA ARG A 17 16.71 15.88 6.05
C ARG A 17 16.01 16.44 4.80
N ARG A 18 16.71 17.28 4.01
CA ARG A 18 16.13 17.90 2.81
C ARG A 18 15.87 16.86 1.71
N GLN A 19 16.75 15.87 1.58
CA GLN A 19 16.60 14.78 0.63
C GLN A 19 15.50 13.81 1.09
N LEU A 20 15.37 13.57 2.40
CA LEU A 20 14.24 12.81 2.95
C LEU A 20 12.90 13.48 2.64
N VAL A 21 12.77 14.78 2.92
CA VAL A 21 11.53 15.52 2.64
C VAL A 21 11.21 15.53 1.15
N LYS A 22 12.20 15.78 0.29
CA LYS A 22 12.01 15.74 -1.17
C LYS A 22 11.62 14.35 -1.66
N GLY A 23 12.29 13.32 -1.14
CA GLY A 23 12.01 11.94 -1.49
C GLY A 23 10.64 11.47 -1.03
N LEU A 24 10.19 11.90 0.15
CA LEU A 24 8.85 11.60 0.67
C LEU A 24 7.77 12.36 -0.11
N ALA A 25 7.98 13.65 -0.39
CA ALA A 25 7.06 14.46 -1.19
C ALA A 25 6.91 13.94 -2.63
N ALA A 26 7.99 13.41 -3.21
CA ALA A 26 7.98 12.81 -4.54
C ALA A 26 7.59 11.31 -4.53
N GLY A 27 7.30 10.72 -3.37
CA GLY A 27 6.89 9.31 -3.23
C GLY A 27 8.01 8.28 -3.44
N TYR A 28 9.28 8.70 -3.52
CA TYR A 28 10.43 7.80 -3.69
C TYR A 28 10.89 7.14 -2.39
N ILE A 29 10.62 7.76 -1.24
CA ILE A 29 10.99 7.21 0.07
C ILE A 29 9.78 6.48 0.65
N VAL A 30 9.87 5.16 0.68
CA VAL A 30 8.90 4.30 1.36
C VAL A 30 9.56 3.80 2.64
N ALA A 31 8.93 4.06 3.78
CA ALA A 31 9.36 3.51 5.05
C ALA A 31 9.12 1.99 5.01
N LEU A 32 10.17 1.20 4.79
CA LEU A 32 10.05 -0.24 4.88
C LEU A 32 9.79 -0.62 6.34
N GLY A 33 8.52 -0.81 6.70
CA GLY A 33 8.19 -1.70 7.80
C GLY A 33 8.80 -3.05 7.44
N GLY A 34 9.61 -3.65 8.33
CA GLY A 34 10.32 -4.89 8.01
C GLY A 34 9.39 -6.05 7.63
N CYS A 35 9.92 -7.27 7.61
CA CYS A 35 9.08 -8.46 7.50
C CYS A 35 8.12 -8.51 8.70
N VAL A 36 6.86 -8.13 8.49
CA VAL A 36 5.81 -8.20 9.50
C VAL A 36 5.03 -9.49 9.25
N GLN A 37 4.78 -10.24 10.32
CA GLN A 37 3.97 -11.45 10.26
C GLN A 37 2.52 -11.06 9.98
N ASN A 38 1.96 -11.48 8.85
CA ASN A 38 0.55 -11.24 8.55
C ASN A 38 -0.31 -12.16 9.46
N PRO A 39 -1.07 -11.61 10.42
CA PRO A 39 -1.82 -12.43 11.37
C PRO A 39 -2.97 -13.20 10.71
N ALA A 40 -3.47 -12.75 9.56
CA ALA A 40 -4.55 -13.42 8.84
C ALA A 40 -4.08 -14.62 8.00
N LEU A 41 -2.80 -14.63 7.57
CA LEU A 41 -2.27 -15.64 6.65
C LEU A 41 -1.11 -16.45 7.23
N GLY A 42 -0.57 -16.06 8.40
CA GLY A 42 0.53 -16.76 9.06
C GLY A 42 1.85 -16.73 8.27
N ARG A 43 2.02 -15.79 7.33
CA ARG A 43 3.24 -15.66 6.50
C ARG A 43 3.92 -14.31 6.74
N GLN A 44 5.24 -14.29 6.53
CA GLN A 44 6.03 -13.07 6.50
C GLN A 44 5.75 -12.34 5.18
N GLN A 45 5.28 -11.10 5.27
CA GLN A 45 5.03 -10.24 4.11
C GLN A 45 5.77 -8.92 4.30
N LEU A 46 6.34 -8.39 3.22
CA LEU A 46 6.87 -7.03 3.21
C LEU A 46 5.68 -6.06 3.23
N LEU A 47 5.49 -5.37 4.36
CA LEU A 47 4.47 -4.34 4.53
C LEU A 47 5.15 -2.97 4.47
N LEU A 48 4.92 -2.28 3.35
CA LEU A 48 5.48 -0.95 3.05
C LEU A 48 4.87 0.16 3.93
N VAL A 49 3.70 -0.09 4.52
CA VAL A 49 2.92 0.83 5.35
C VAL A 49 2.12 0.03 6.36
N SER A 50 1.71 0.64 7.48
CA SER A 50 0.85 -0.03 8.48
C SER A 50 -0.58 -0.22 7.97
N ASP A 51 -1.34 -1.15 8.54
CA ASP A 51 -2.74 -1.40 8.16
C ASP A 51 -3.62 -0.13 8.28
N ALA A 52 -3.37 0.68 9.30
CA ALA A 52 -4.04 1.97 9.48
C ALA A 52 -3.71 2.94 8.33
N GLN A 53 -2.46 2.97 7.88
CA GLN A 53 -2.04 3.76 6.73
C GLN A 53 -2.63 3.21 5.42
N ILE A 54 -2.69 1.88 5.24
CA ILE A 54 -3.35 1.25 4.08
C ILE A 54 -4.81 1.67 4.00
N THR A 55 -5.53 1.63 5.13
CA THR A 55 -6.94 2.02 5.20
C THR A 55 -7.13 3.46 4.77
N GLN A 56 -6.31 4.38 5.29
CA GLN A 56 -6.36 5.80 4.94
C GLN A 56 -6.02 6.05 3.47
N LEU A 57 -4.97 5.41 2.95
CA LEU A 57 -4.56 5.52 1.54
C LEU A 57 -5.62 4.94 0.59
N SER A 58 -6.25 3.83 0.98
CA SER A 58 -7.28 3.18 0.19
C SER A 58 -8.54 4.05 0.10
N ALA A 59 -8.91 4.73 1.20
CA ALA A 59 -10.02 5.68 1.22
C ALA A 59 -9.75 6.88 0.29
N SER A 60 -8.56 7.49 0.37
CA SER A 60 -8.21 8.63 -0.50
C SER A 60 -8.14 8.24 -1.99
N ALA A 61 -7.56 7.08 -2.30
CA ALA A 61 -7.52 6.54 -3.65
C ALA A 61 -8.93 6.28 -4.20
N TRP A 62 -9.84 5.74 -3.38
CA TRP A 62 -11.23 5.53 -3.77
C TRP A 62 -11.96 6.84 -4.09
N ASP A 63 -11.77 7.87 -3.26
CA ASP A 63 -12.36 9.20 -3.51
C ASP A 63 -11.84 9.84 -4.79
N GLN A 64 -10.57 9.62 -5.11
CA GLN A 64 -9.99 10.11 -6.36
C GLN A 64 -10.54 9.35 -7.57
N LEU A 65 -10.61 8.01 -7.50
CA LEU A 65 -11.22 7.19 -8.56
C LEU A 65 -12.67 7.61 -8.83
N ARG A 66 -13.45 7.91 -7.79
CA ARG A 66 -14.83 8.41 -7.96
C ARG A 66 -14.93 9.75 -8.67
N LYS A 67 -13.89 10.59 -8.62
CA LYS A 67 -13.85 11.87 -9.33
C LYS A 67 -13.48 11.69 -10.79
N GLU A 68 -12.57 10.75 -11.07
CA GLU A 68 -12.05 10.49 -12.42
C GLU A 68 -12.97 9.57 -13.24
N GLN A 69 -13.69 8.65 -12.58
CA GLN A 69 -14.50 7.63 -13.22
C GLN A 69 -15.99 7.97 -13.16
N LYS A 70 -16.72 7.63 -14.23
CA LYS A 70 -18.18 7.79 -14.26
C LYS A 70 -18.85 6.74 -13.37
N VAL A 71 -19.59 7.20 -12.37
CA VAL A 71 -20.43 6.32 -11.53
C VAL A 71 -21.69 5.92 -12.31
N SER A 72 -21.96 4.63 -12.39
CA SER A 72 -23.16 4.09 -13.06
C SER A 72 -24.42 4.42 -12.25
N SER A 73 -25.45 4.95 -12.93
CA SER A 73 -26.78 5.21 -12.36
C SER A 73 -27.74 4.03 -12.49
N ASN A 74 -27.29 2.90 -13.06
CA ASN A 74 -28.15 1.74 -13.30
C ASN A 74 -28.53 1.03 -11.99
N THR A 75 -29.80 1.17 -11.60
CA THR A 75 -30.35 0.63 -10.36
C THR A 75 -30.37 -0.91 -10.32
N SER A 76 -30.51 -1.58 -11.47
CA SER A 76 -30.49 -3.04 -11.54
C SER A 76 -29.09 -3.60 -11.24
N LEU A 77 -28.03 -2.95 -11.75
CA LEU A 77 -26.64 -3.32 -11.46
C LEU A 77 -26.30 -3.04 -10.00
N LYS A 78 -26.73 -1.90 -9.45
CA LYS A 78 -26.55 -1.58 -8.03
C LYS A 78 -27.20 -2.63 -7.12
N ARG A 79 -28.42 -3.08 -7.44
CA ARG A 79 -29.12 -4.12 -6.68
C ARG A 79 -28.40 -5.47 -6.74
N ARG A 80 -27.82 -5.83 -7.89
CA ARG A 80 -27.00 -7.06 -8.02
C ARG A 80 -25.74 -6.99 -7.15
N LEU A 81 -25.04 -5.86 -7.17
CA LEU A 81 -23.86 -5.64 -6.31
C LEU A 81 -24.20 -5.76 -4.82
N GLN A 82 -25.33 -5.19 -4.39
CA GLN A 82 -25.80 -5.28 -3.00
C GLN A 82 -26.10 -6.72 -2.56
N LYS A 83 -26.50 -7.62 -3.47
CA LYS A 83 -26.78 -9.02 -3.13
C LYS A 83 -25.52 -9.88 -2.91
N VAL A 84 -24.41 -9.52 -3.53
CA VAL A 84 -23.15 -10.30 -3.47
C VAL A 84 -22.13 -9.68 -2.51
N GLY A 85 -22.33 -8.43 -2.10
CA GLY A 85 -21.49 -7.77 -1.12
C GLY A 85 -21.70 -8.33 0.30
N PRO A 86 -20.78 -8.04 1.23
CA PRO A 86 -20.96 -8.35 2.64
C PRO A 86 -22.28 -7.73 3.17
N PRO A 87 -22.96 -8.39 4.12
CA PRO A 87 -24.17 -7.85 4.76
C PRO A 87 -23.90 -6.54 5.52
#